data_AF-A0A2S9FGR2-F1
#
_entry.id   AF-A0A2S9FGR2-F1
#
_cell.length_a   1.000
_cell.length_b   1.000
_cell.length_c   1.000
_cell.angle_alpha   90.00
_cell.angle_beta   90.00
_cell.angle_gamma   90.00
#
_symmetry.space_group_name_H-M   'P 1'
#
loop_
_entity.id
_entity.type
_entity.pdbx_description
1 polymer ?
#
loop_
_entity_poly.entity_id
_entity_poly.type
_entity_poly.pdbx_seq_one_letter_code
_entity_poly.pdbx_strand_id
1 'polypeptide(L)'
;IEDMVDRGVITGISSDQAKANYVKAAGKGVLKVMSKMGISTLASYTGAQLFQAIGISQQVLDEYFTGLSCPVGGIDLDDIADDVATRHALAYLDRPDEWAHRELEVGGEYQWRREGEYHLFNPDTVFKLQHSTRTGQYTVFKEYTQLVDDQSERMASLRGLLKFREGERPPVPIDEVEPASEIVKRFSTGAMSYGSISAEAHETLAIAMNRLGGRSNSGEGGENVNRFEYDENGDWRRSAIKQVASGRFGVTSHY
;
A
#
# COMPACT_ATOMS: atom_id res chain seq x y z
N ILE A 1 18.16 10.06 -20.07
CA ILE A 1 18.92 8.80 -20.34
C ILE A 1 20.28 9.15 -20.90
N GLU A 2 20.36 9.92 -22.00
CA GLU A 2 21.62 10.39 -22.58
C GLU A 2 22.48 11.11 -21.55
N ASP A 3 21.94 12.15 -20.89
CA ASP A 3 22.63 12.88 -19.81
C ASP A 3 23.19 11.94 -18.72
N MET A 4 22.42 10.94 -18.29
CA MET A 4 22.86 9.97 -17.29
C MET A 4 24.01 9.07 -17.78
N VAL A 5 24.08 8.79 -19.09
CA VAL A 5 25.20 8.06 -19.69
C VAL A 5 26.42 8.98 -19.81
N ASP A 6 26.23 10.22 -20.26
CA ASP A 6 27.31 11.20 -20.46
C ASP A 6 27.97 11.60 -19.14
N ARG A 7 27.18 11.72 -18.06
CA ARG A 7 27.66 11.96 -16.69
C ARG A 7 28.24 10.72 -16.01
N GLY A 8 28.19 9.55 -16.66
CA GLY A 8 28.71 8.29 -16.12
C GLY A 8 27.89 7.69 -14.97
N VAL A 9 26.63 8.10 -14.80
CA VAL A 9 25.70 7.49 -13.83
C VAL A 9 25.29 6.09 -14.30
N ILE A 10 25.04 5.94 -15.61
CA ILE A 10 24.81 4.65 -16.25
C ILE A 10 26.12 4.22 -16.93
N THR A 11 26.73 3.15 -16.41
CA THR A 11 28.00 2.63 -16.92
C THR A 11 27.83 1.26 -17.58
N GLY A 12 28.74 0.91 -18.49
CA GLY A 12 28.83 -0.45 -19.05
C GLY A 12 27.90 -0.75 -20.23
N ILE A 13 27.15 0.23 -20.72
CA ILE A 13 26.32 0.13 -21.94
C ILE A 13 26.41 1.44 -22.75
N SER A 14 26.20 1.35 -24.06
CA SER A 14 26.12 2.55 -24.91
C SER A 14 24.79 3.30 -24.71
N SER A 15 24.76 4.58 -25.07
CA SER A 15 23.54 5.40 -25.03
C SER A 15 22.39 4.78 -25.85
N ASP A 16 22.69 4.26 -27.04
CA ASP A 16 21.69 3.58 -27.88
C ASP A 16 21.15 2.31 -27.23
N GLN A 17 22.02 1.53 -26.58
CA GLN A 17 21.59 0.35 -25.83
C GLN A 17 20.71 0.72 -24.63
N ALA A 18 21.04 1.81 -23.92
CA ALA A 18 20.25 2.31 -22.80
C ALA A 18 18.84 2.73 -23.25
N LYS A 19 18.73 3.46 -24.37
CA LYS A 19 17.43 3.83 -24.98
C LYS A 19 16.65 2.61 -25.42
N ALA A 20 17.30 1.65 -26.09
CA ALA A 20 16.65 0.41 -26.53
C ALA A 20 16.11 -0.40 -25.34
N ASN A 21 16.86 -0.44 -24.23
CA ASN A 21 16.42 -1.08 -22.99
C ASN A 21 15.19 -0.39 -22.40
N TYR A 22 15.16 0.96 -22.40
CA TYR A 22 13.99 1.71 -21.96
C TYR A 22 12.75 1.42 -22.82
N VAL A 23 12.87 1.47 -24.14
CA VAL A 23 11.75 1.16 -25.06
C VAL A 23 11.23 -0.25 -24.82
N LYS A 24 12.13 -1.24 -24.67
CA LYS A 24 11.78 -2.62 -24.35
C LYS A 24 11.05 -2.74 -23.00
N ALA A 25 11.52 -2.01 -21.98
CA ALA A 25 10.90 -2.01 -20.66
C ALA A 25 9.50 -1.36 -20.68
N ALA A 26 9.36 -0.20 -21.32
CA ALA A 26 8.08 0.48 -21.50
C ALA A 26 7.08 -0.39 -22.28
N GLY A 27 7.51 -1.02 -23.37
CA GLY A 27 6.69 -1.96 -24.14
C GLY A 27 6.23 -3.16 -23.32
N LYS A 28 7.12 -3.77 -22.53
CA LYS A 28 6.73 -4.83 -21.56
C LYS A 28 5.78 -4.31 -20.48
N GLY A 29 5.93 -3.06 -20.05
CA GLY A 29 5.03 -2.39 -19.12
C GLY A 29 3.60 -2.32 -19.66
N VAL A 30 3.43 -1.84 -20.90
CA VAL A 30 2.13 -1.78 -21.58
C VAL A 30 1.51 -3.18 -21.69
N LEU A 31 2.26 -4.17 -22.17
CA LEU A 31 1.77 -5.56 -22.26
C LEU A 31 1.35 -6.13 -20.91
N LYS A 32 2.08 -5.80 -19.84
CA LYS A 32 1.74 -6.22 -18.48
C LYS A 32 0.47 -5.55 -17.95
N VAL A 33 0.22 -4.28 -18.29
CA VAL A 33 -1.04 -3.59 -17.91
C VAL A 33 -2.21 -4.20 -18.67
N MET A 34 -2.07 -4.43 -19.98
CA MET A 34 -3.11 -5.06 -20.82
C MET A 34 -3.48 -6.46 -20.32
N SER A 35 -2.49 -7.27 -19.96
CA SER A 35 -2.73 -8.66 -19.53
C SER A 35 -3.45 -8.76 -18.19
N LYS A 36 -3.39 -7.74 -17.32
CA LYS A 36 -4.19 -7.69 -16.07
C LYS A 36 -5.70 -7.74 -16.34
N MET A 37 -6.14 -7.21 -17.47
CA MET A 37 -7.55 -7.21 -17.90
C MET A 37 -7.85 -8.31 -18.94
N GLY A 38 -6.87 -9.18 -19.24
CA GLY A 38 -7.02 -10.25 -20.24
C GLY A 38 -7.03 -9.76 -21.69
N ILE A 39 -6.51 -8.55 -21.97
CA ILE A 39 -6.49 -7.97 -23.32
C ILE A 39 -5.20 -8.35 -24.05
N SER A 40 -5.35 -8.85 -25.27
CA SER A 40 -4.23 -9.37 -26.07
C SER A 40 -3.85 -8.50 -27.27
N THR A 41 -4.63 -7.47 -27.61
CA THR A 41 -4.40 -6.61 -28.78
C THR A 41 -4.33 -5.13 -28.38
N LEU A 42 -3.32 -4.41 -28.87
CA LEU A 42 -3.18 -2.97 -28.60
C LEU A 42 -4.36 -2.18 -29.18
N ALA A 43 -4.83 -2.56 -30.36
CA ALA A 43 -5.96 -1.90 -31.02
C ALA A 43 -7.24 -1.90 -30.16
N SER A 44 -7.50 -2.97 -29.40
CA SER A 44 -8.64 -3.05 -28.50
C SER A 44 -8.40 -2.34 -27.16
N TYR A 45 -7.15 -2.11 -26.77
CA TYR A 45 -6.79 -1.37 -25.56
C TYR A 45 -6.85 0.14 -25.77
N THR A 46 -6.43 0.61 -26.95
CA THR A 46 -6.44 2.03 -27.31
C THR A 46 -7.86 2.59 -27.25
N GLY A 47 -8.06 3.65 -26.46
CA GLY A 47 -9.37 4.29 -26.30
C GLY A 47 -10.37 3.54 -25.41
N ALA A 48 -10.00 2.37 -24.85
CA ALA A 48 -10.91 1.59 -24.01
C ALA A 48 -11.13 2.18 -22.59
N GLN A 49 -10.36 3.21 -22.22
CA GLN A 49 -10.44 3.90 -20.92
C GLN A 49 -10.45 2.96 -19.70
N LEU A 50 -9.56 1.96 -19.69
CA LEU A 50 -9.49 0.92 -18.66
C LEU A 50 -8.77 1.39 -17.39
N PHE A 51 -9.29 2.45 -16.79
CA PHE A 51 -8.83 3.00 -15.53
C PHE A 51 -10.01 3.54 -14.72
N GLN A 52 -9.81 3.68 -13.41
CA GLN A 52 -10.78 4.32 -12.51
C GLN A 52 -10.26 5.71 -12.15
N ALA A 53 -11.04 6.74 -12.47
CA ALA A 53 -10.76 8.10 -11.99
C ALA A 53 -11.09 8.20 -10.49
N ILE A 54 -10.18 8.79 -9.73
CA ILE A 54 -10.34 9.09 -8.29
C ILE A 54 -9.75 10.48 -8.09
N GLY A 55 -10.49 11.37 -7.44
CA GLY A 55 -10.01 12.72 -7.14
C GLY A 55 -10.15 13.72 -8.29
N ILE A 56 -10.93 13.41 -9.34
CA ILE A 56 -11.23 14.31 -10.46
C ILE A 56 -12.73 14.58 -10.51
N SER A 57 -13.12 15.82 -10.75
CA SER A 57 -14.53 16.23 -10.87
C SER A 57 -15.23 15.54 -12.04
N GLN A 58 -16.53 15.27 -11.88
CA GLN A 58 -17.31 14.61 -12.93
C GLN A 58 -17.41 15.47 -14.20
N GLN A 59 -17.45 16.81 -14.07
CA GLN A 59 -17.51 17.73 -15.21
C GLN A 59 -16.29 17.58 -16.14
N VAL A 60 -15.08 17.44 -15.58
CA VAL A 60 -13.86 17.19 -16.36
C VAL A 60 -13.93 15.85 -17.08
N LEU A 61 -14.43 14.82 -16.40
CA LEU A 61 -14.57 13.49 -17.00
C LEU A 61 -15.60 13.46 -18.12
N ASP A 62 -16.73 14.15 -17.96
CA ASP A 62 -17.79 14.18 -18.97
C ASP A 62 -17.29 14.77 -20.30
N GLU A 63 -16.49 15.84 -20.24
CA GLU A 63 -15.94 16.54 -21.41
C GLU A 63 -14.74 15.81 -22.03
N TYR A 64 -13.77 15.37 -21.23
CA TYR A 64 -12.47 14.90 -21.74
C TYR A 64 -12.26 13.38 -21.68
N PHE A 65 -13.07 12.66 -20.90
CA PHE A 65 -12.98 11.21 -20.70
C PHE A 65 -14.38 10.57 -20.65
N THR A 66 -15.22 10.94 -21.60
CA THR A 66 -16.66 10.61 -21.61
C THR A 66 -16.91 9.13 -21.33
N GLY A 67 -17.86 8.84 -20.44
CA GLY A 67 -18.21 7.48 -20.04
C GLY A 67 -17.46 6.96 -18.80
N LEU A 68 -16.51 7.72 -18.25
CA LEU A 68 -15.95 7.46 -16.92
C LEU A 68 -16.79 8.11 -15.82
N SER A 69 -16.73 7.53 -14.62
CA SER A 69 -17.35 8.08 -13.42
C SER A 69 -16.34 8.14 -12.28
N CYS A 70 -16.44 9.18 -11.45
CA CYS A 70 -15.64 9.34 -10.24
C CYS A 70 -16.57 9.56 -9.04
N PRO A 71 -16.89 8.51 -8.26
CA PRO A 71 -17.85 8.60 -7.15
C PRO A 71 -17.46 9.60 -6.05
N VAL A 72 -16.16 9.83 -5.87
CA VAL A 72 -15.63 10.75 -4.86
C VAL A 72 -15.49 12.19 -5.37
N GLY A 73 -15.66 12.42 -6.68
CA GLY A 73 -15.37 13.70 -7.31
C GLY A 73 -13.91 14.13 -7.09
N GLY A 74 -13.66 15.44 -7.15
CA GLY A 74 -12.37 16.03 -6.81
C GLY A 74 -12.10 17.26 -7.65
N ILE A 75 -10.83 17.45 -8.03
CA ILE A 75 -10.33 18.67 -8.62
C ILE A 75 -10.93 18.94 -10.02
N ASP A 76 -11.03 20.22 -10.38
CA ASP A 76 -11.47 20.67 -11.70
C ASP A 76 -10.32 21.12 -12.60
N LEU A 77 -10.62 21.75 -13.74
CA LEU A 77 -9.58 22.22 -14.66
C LEU A 77 -8.75 23.38 -14.10
N ASP A 78 -9.35 24.26 -13.29
CA ASP A 78 -8.65 25.40 -12.73
C ASP A 78 -7.66 24.91 -11.67
N ASP A 79 -8.08 23.98 -10.81
CA ASP A 79 -7.20 23.30 -9.85
C ASP A 79 -6.02 22.59 -10.55
N ILE A 80 -6.28 21.87 -11.65
CA ILE A 80 -5.24 21.21 -12.45
C ILE A 80 -4.28 22.24 -13.05
N ALA A 81 -4.81 23.35 -13.57
CA ALA A 81 -4.01 24.42 -14.15
C ALA A 81 -3.10 25.08 -13.11
N ASP A 82 -3.61 25.35 -11.91
CA ASP A 82 -2.86 25.94 -10.80
C ASP A 82 -1.74 25.01 -10.31
N ASP A 83 -2.01 23.71 -10.21
CA ASP A 83 -1.02 22.69 -9.82
C ASP A 83 0.09 22.53 -10.87
N VAL A 84 -0.26 22.63 -12.17
CA VAL A 84 0.71 22.69 -13.27
C VAL A 84 1.53 23.99 -13.23
N ALA A 85 0.88 25.14 -13.01
CA ALA A 85 1.53 26.44 -12.95
C ALA A 85 2.52 26.54 -11.78
N THR A 86 2.19 25.95 -10.63
CA THR A 86 3.08 25.86 -9.47
C THR A 86 4.37 25.12 -9.81
N ARG A 87 4.28 23.93 -10.43
CA ARG A 87 5.48 23.17 -10.85
C ARG A 87 6.26 23.88 -11.95
N HIS A 88 5.56 24.60 -12.84
CA HIS A 88 6.21 25.42 -13.85
C HIS A 88 7.03 26.55 -13.22
N ALA A 89 6.46 27.30 -12.26
CA ALA A 89 7.16 28.38 -11.58
C ALA A 89 8.43 27.89 -10.85
N LEU A 90 8.37 26.69 -10.26
CA LEU A 90 9.51 26.02 -9.64
C LEU A 90 10.64 25.72 -10.66
N ALA A 91 10.30 25.30 -11.88
CA ALA A 91 11.29 25.05 -12.93
C ALA A 91 11.87 26.35 -13.54
N TYR A 92 11.16 27.47 -13.43
CA TYR A 92 11.51 28.76 -14.04
C TYR A 92 11.54 29.90 -13.00
N LEU A 93 12.35 29.73 -11.95
CA LEU A 93 12.52 30.77 -10.93
C LEU A 93 13.11 32.05 -11.53
N ASP A 94 12.63 33.21 -11.07
CA ASP A 94 13.19 34.52 -11.42
C ASP A 94 14.68 34.64 -11.04
N ARG A 95 15.09 33.88 -10.02
CA ARG A 95 16.47 33.77 -9.52
C ARG A 95 16.90 32.30 -9.42
N PRO A 96 17.47 31.73 -10.51
CA PRO A 96 17.87 30.33 -10.55
C PRO A 96 18.91 29.92 -9.50
N ASP A 97 19.69 30.87 -8.99
CA ASP A 97 20.68 30.68 -7.93
C ASP A 97 20.06 30.26 -6.58
N GLU A 98 18.79 30.59 -6.33
CA GLU A 98 18.09 30.26 -5.09
C GLU A 98 17.92 28.75 -4.88
N TRP A 99 17.94 27.96 -5.97
CA TRP A 99 17.87 26.51 -5.94
C TRP A 99 19.12 25.77 -6.44
N ALA A 100 20.24 26.47 -6.62
CA ALA A 100 21.48 25.89 -7.18
C ALA A 100 22.06 24.70 -6.38
N HIS A 101 21.60 24.47 -5.15
CA HIS A 101 22.04 23.35 -4.31
C HIS A 101 21.29 22.03 -4.58
N ARG A 102 20.23 22.03 -5.40
CA ARG A 102 19.44 20.83 -5.78
C ARG A 102 19.07 20.86 -7.27
N GLU A 103 19.40 19.79 -8.00
CA GLU A 103 18.97 19.63 -9.41
C GLU A 103 17.50 19.18 -9.52
N LEU A 104 17.03 18.36 -8.58
CA LEU A 104 15.66 17.84 -8.50
C LEU A 104 15.21 17.79 -7.04
N GLU A 105 13.90 17.78 -6.83
CA GLU A 105 13.33 17.51 -5.51
C GLU A 105 13.72 16.11 -5.03
N VAL A 106 13.89 15.97 -3.71
CA VAL A 106 14.33 14.72 -3.08
C VAL A 106 13.31 13.59 -3.29
N GLY A 107 12.04 13.94 -3.51
CA GLY A 107 10.90 13.04 -3.62
C GLY A 107 10.64 12.29 -2.32
N GLY A 108 9.84 11.23 -2.41
CA GLY A 108 9.51 10.39 -1.27
C GLY A 108 8.37 9.41 -1.56
N GLU A 109 7.92 9.29 -2.80
CA GLU A 109 6.71 8.59 -3.20
C GLU A 109 6.82 7.08 -2.96
N TYR A 110 8.02 6.51 -3.19
CA TYR A 110 8.27 5.07 -3.06
C TYR A 110 8.77 4.66 -1.67
N GLN A 111 9.41 5.57 -0.94
CA GLN A 111 10.01 5.29 0.35
C GLN A 111 10.02 6.55 1.19
N TRP A 112 9.68 6.40 2.47
CA TRP A 112 9.74 7.50 3.42
C TRP A 112 11.11 8.20 3.41
N ARG A 113 11.07 9.52 3.33
CA ARG A 113 12.22 10.42 3.51
C ARG A 113 11.80 11.54 4.44
N ARG A 114 12.76 12.08 5.20
CA ARG A 114 12.47 13.15 6.17
C ARG A 114 11.91 14.42 5.52
N GLU A 115 12.36 14.74 4.30
CA GLU A 115 11.88 15.88 3.50
C GLU A 115 11.00 15.45 2.32
N GLY A 116 10.49 14.21 2.34
CA GLY A 116 9.71 13.66 1.24
C GLY A 116 8.22 13.68 1.50
N GLU A 117 7.51 12.96 0.63
CA GLU A 117 6.07 12.72 0.77
C GLU A 117 5.69 12.12 2.12
N TYR A 118 4.42 12.30 2.44
CA TYR A 118 3.85 11.81 3.68
C TYR A 118 3.62 10.27 3.65
N HIS A 119 4.04 9.54 4.70
CA HIS A 119 3.84 8.07 4.82
C HIS A 119 3.18 7.67 6.14
N LEU A 120 2.18 6.79 6.04
CA LEU A 120 1.51 6.16 7.20
C LEU A 120 2.50 5.37 8.08
N PHE A 121 3.42 4.64 7.44
CA PHE A 121 4.52 3.96 8.12
C PHE A 121 5.78 4.84 8.04
N ASN A 122 6.16 5.40 9.19
CA ASN A 122 7.34 6.22 9.36
C ASN A 122 8.08 5.80 10.64
N PRO A 123 9.31 6.30 10.89
CA PRO A 123 10.11 5.86 12.04
C PRO A 123 9.39 5.98 13.38
N ASP A 124 8.60 7.03 13.58
CA ASP A 124 7.90 7.28 14.84
C ASP A 124 6.74 6.30 15.03
N THR A 125 5.91 6.07 14.01
CA THR A 125 4.79 5.11 14.10
C THR A 125 5.29 3.68 14.28
N VAL A 126 6.35 3.29 13.57
CA VAL A 126 6.97 1.96 13.71
C VAL A 126 7.58 1.78 15.10
N PHE A 127 8.33 2.76 15.60
CA PHE A 127 8.94 2.68 16.93
C PHE A 127 7.89 2.53 18.02
N LYS A 128 6.84 3.37 18.02
CA LYS A 128 5.81 3.32 19.07
C LYS A 128 5.04 2.00 19.06
N LEU A 129 4.68 1.48 17.88
CA LEU A 129 4.01 0.18 17.76
C LEU A 129 4.88 -0.97 18.31
N GLN A 130 6.17 -0.99 17.96
CA GLN A 130 7.09 -2.01 18.46
C GLN A 130 7.28 -1.89 19.98
N HIS A 131 7.45 -0.67 20.49
CA HIS A 131 7.66 -0.43 21.91
C HIS A 131 6.42 -0.81 22.74
N SER A 132 5.23 -0.40 22.32
CA SER A 132 3.98 -0.73 23.01
C SER A 132 3.73 -2.23 23.05
N THR A 133 3.96 -2.92 21.93
CA THR A 133 3.71 -4.37 21.82
C THR A 133 4.72 -5.17 22.65
N ARG A 134 5.99 -4.77 22.65
CA ARG A 134 7.04 -5.45 23.43
C ARG A 134 6.90 -5.24 24.94
N THR A 135 6.45 -4.07 25.37
CA THR A 135 6.35 -3.71 26.79
C THR A 135 4.95 -3.94 27.38
N GLY A 136 3.94 -4.18 26.55
CA GLY A 136 2.54 -4.29 27.00
C GLY A 136 1.91 -2.95 27.44
N GLN A 137 2.54 -1.82 27.13
CA GLN A 137 2.07 -0.50 27.58
C GLN A 137 0.98 0.04 26.65
N TYR A 138 -0.27 -0.02 27.12
CA TYR A 138 -1.43 0.49 26.38
C TYR A 138 -1.39 2.00 26.14
N THR A 139 -0.80 2.79 27.05
CA THR A 139 -0.62 4.24 26.87
C THR A 139 0.24 4.55 25.65
N VAL A 140 1.36 3.85 25.48
CA VAL A 140 2.22 3.97 24.28
C VAL A 140 1.46 3.52 23.02
N PHE A 141 0.64 2.47 23.12
CA PHE A 141 -0.21 2.05 22.00
C PHE A 141 -1.22 3.14 21.62
N LYS A 142 -1.81 3.84 22.60
CA LYS A 142 -2.71 4.97 22.35
C LYS A 142 -2.00 6.14 21.68
N GLU A 143 -0.76 6.43 22.05
CA GLU A 143 0.06 7.40 21.34
C GLU A 143 0.34 6.98 19.88
N TYR A 144 0.61 5.69 19.64
CA TYR A 144 0.73 5.16 18.28
C TYR A 144 -0.57 5.36 17.49
N THR A 145 -1.73 5.00 18.06
CA THR A 145 -3.01 5.15 17.36
C THR A 145 -3.33 6.61 17.08
N GLN A 146 -3.05 7.51 18.01
CA GLN A 146 -3.25 8.94 17.79
C GLN A 146 -2.39 9.46 16.64
N LEU A 147 -1.12 9.06 16.58
CA LEU A 147 -0.28 9.39 15.42
C LEU A 147 -0.93 8.88 14.12
N VAL A 148 -1.36 7.62 14.07
CA VAL A 148 -2.00 7.05 12.85
C VAL A 148 -3.32 7.74 12.49
N ASP A 149 -4.11 8.13 13.48
CA ASP A 149 -5.42 8.76 13.29
C ASP A 149 -5.27 10.22 12.83
N ASP A 150 -4.44 11.03 13.50
CA ASP A 150 -4.13 12.41 13.11
C ASP A 150 -3.50 12.45 11.70
N GLN A 151 -2.72 11.43 11.35
CA GLN A 151 -2.12 11.28 10.02
C GLN A 151 -3.15 10.91 8.94
N SER A 152 -4.23 10.22 9.32
CA SER A 152 -5.33 9.93 8.40
C SER A 152 -6.07 11.22 8.04
N GLU A 153 -6.16 12.18 8.97
CA GLU A 153 -6.74 13.51 8.75
C GLU A 153 -5.85 14.41 7.87
N ARG A 154 -4.53 14.23 7.88
CA ARG A 154 -3.59 14.89 6.93
C ARG A 154 -3.64 14.31 5.50
N MET A 155 -4.80 13.81 5.10
CA MET A 155 -5.18 13.39 3.74
C MET A 155 -4.41 12.21 3.15
N ALA A 156 -4.02 11.23 3.97
CA ALA A 156 -3.44 9.98 3.46
C ALA A 156 -4.49 8.95 3.01
N SER A 157 -5.76 9.11 3.40
CA SER A 157 -6.81 8.12 3.07
C SER A 157 -8.22 8.71 3.10
N LEU A 158 -9.14 8.14 2.31
CA LEU A 158 -10.55 8.53 2.28
C LEU A 158 -11.25 8.39 3.64
N ARG A 159 -10.89 7.37 4.43
CA ARG A 159 -11.49 7.16 5.77
C ARG A 159 -11.18 8.29 6.74
N GLY A 160 -10.07 9.01 6.56
CA GLY A 160 -9.70 10.15 7.39
C GLY A 160 -10.57 11.39 7.16
N LEU A 161 -11.32 11.43 6.05
CA LEU A 161 -12.29 12.47 5.76
C LEU A 161 -13.66 12.21 6.43
N LEU A 162 -13.81 11.06 7.08
CA LEU A 162 -15.05 10.64 7.74
C LEU A 162 -14.93 10.79 9.25
N LYS A 163 -16.00 11.29 9.88
CA LYS A 163 -16.11 11.34 11.35
C LYS A 163 -17.36 10.62 11.82
N PHE A 164 -17.29 10.05 13.01
CA PHE A 164 -18.48 9.56 13.70
C PHE A 164 -19.39 10.75 14.06
N ARG A 165 -20.71 10.57 13.93
CA ARG A 165 -21.66 11.57 14.40
C ARG A 165 -21.80 11.43 15.91
N GLU A 166 -21.50 12.51 16.62
CA GLU A 166 -21.62 12.59 18.07
C GLU A 166 -23.05 12.98 18.47
N GLY A 167 -23.48 12.61 19.68
CA GLY A 167 -24.77 13.04 20.25
C GLY A 167 -26.02 12.30 19.76
N GLU A 168 -25.91 11.41 18.76
CA GLU A 168 -27.04 10.60 18.27
C GLU A 168 -27.50 9.54 19.27
N ARG A 169 -26.61 9.09 20.16
CA ARG A 169 -26.87 8.09 21.21
C ARG A 169 -26.14 8.45 22.50
N PRO A 170 -26.71 8.15 23.69
CA PRO A 170 -25.98 8.29 24.94
C PRO A 170 -24.76 7.36 24.96
N PRO A 171 -23.63 7.79 25.55
CA PRO A 171 -22.48 6.92 25.72
C PRO A 171 -22.84 5.74 26.63
N VAL A 172 -22.27 4.57 26.34
CA VAL A 172 -22.44 3.37 27.16
C VAL A 172 -21.17 3.11 27.99
N PRO A 173 -21.32 2.55 29.20
CA PRO A 173 -20.18 2.04 29.99
C PRO A 173 -19.35 1.02 29.20
N ILE A 174 -18.02 1.04 29.36
CA ILE A 174 -17.10 0.17 28.60
C ILE A 174 -17.30 -1.32 28.94
N ASP A 175 -17.80 -1.62 30.13
CA ASP A 175 -18.15 -2.96 30.60
C ASP A 175 -19.41 -3.53 29.94
N GLU A 176 -20.25 -2.69 29.32
CA GLU A 176 -21.35 -3.14 28.46
C GLU A 176 -20.89 -3.44 27.02
N VAL A 177 -19.69 -3.01 26.64
CA VAL A 177 -19.12 -3.28 25.32
C VAL A 177 -18.63 -4.73 25.28
N GLU A 178 -18.78 -5.36 24.11
CA GLU A 178 -18.27 -6.70 23.86
C GLU A 178 -16.78 -6.81 24.25
N PRO A 179 -16.37 -7.83 25.01
CA PRO A 179 -15.00 -7.94 25.50
C PRO A 179 -14.00 -8.14 24.36
N ALA A 180 -12.78 -7.64 24.56
CA ALA A 180 -11.70 -7.74 23.57
C ALA A 180 -11.41 -9.18 23.13
N SER A 181 -11.61 -10.17 24.02
CA SER A 181 -11.45 -11.60 23.73
C SER A 181 -12.45 -12.13 22.70
N GLU A 182 -13.61 -11.51 22.54
CA GLU A 182 -14.58 -11.88 21.50
C GLU A 182 -14.36 -11.05 20.23
N ILE A 183 -14.02 -9.76 20.37
CA ILE A 183 -13.71 -8.90 19.22
C ILE A 183 -12.53 -9.44 18.40
N VAL A 184 -11.46 -9.89 19.07
CA VAL A 184 -10.23 -10.37 18.40
C VAL A 184 -10.48 -11.60 17.52
N LYS A 185 -11.53 -12.37 17.78
CA LYS A 185 -11.90 -13.54 16.95
C LYS A 185 -12.34 -13.14 15.53
N ARG A 186 -12.73 -11.87 15.33
CA ARG A 186 -13.04 -11.31 14.00
C ARG A 186 -11.79 -10.96 13.21
N PHE A 187 -10.62 -10.89 13.86
CA PHE A 187 -9.39 -10.50 13.20
C PHE A 187 -8.77 -11.68 12.46
N SER A 188 -8.21 -11.36 11.30
CA SER A 188 -7.41 -12.30 10.52
C SER A 188 -6.09 -11.66 10.14
N THR A 189 -4.99 -12.39 10.23
CA THR A 189 -3.72 -11.91 9.66
C THR A 189 -3.78 -12.01 8.15
N GLY A 190 -3.08 -11.09 7.47
CA GLY A 190 -2.96 -11.12 6.01
C GLY A 190 -2.34 -12.42 5.50
N ALA A 191 -2.64 -12.75 4.24
CA ALA A 191 -2.07 -13.90 3.54
C ALA A 191 -0.65 -13.56 3.08
N MET A 192 0.35 -13.96 3.87
CA MET A 192 1.77 -13.75 3.56
C MET A 192 2.40 -15.11 3.31
N SER A 193 2.89 -15.34 2.09
CA SER A 193 3.40 -16.66 1.72
C SER A 193 4.67 -17.03 2.46
N TYR A 194 4.76 -18.30 2.83
CA TYR A 194 6.03 -18.95 3.09
C TYR A 194 6.96 -18.77 1.88
N GLY A 195 8.14 -18.18 2.10
CA GLY A 195 9.08 -17.78 1.05
C GLY A 195 9.14 -16.26 0.81
N SER A 196 8.07 -15.52 1.10
CA SER A 196 8.11 -14.05 1.20
C SER A 196 8.48 -13.58 2.61
N ILE A 197 8.12 -14.38 3.61
CA ILE A 197 8.55 -14.22 5.01
C ILE A 197 9.19 -15.52 5.51
N SER A 198 9.95 -15.43 6.61
CA SER A 198 10.61 -16.59 7.21
C SER A 198 9.61 -17.57 7.83
N ALA A 199 10.04 -18.81 8.05
CA ALA A 199 9.26 -19.84 8.72
C ALA A 199 8.83 -19.36 10.12
N GLU A 200 9.76 -18.77 10.85
CA GLU A 200 9.58 -18.30 12.22
C GLU A 200 8.52 -17.20 12.28
N ALA A 201 8.56 -16.23 11.36
CA ALA A 201 7.55 -15.18 11.27
C ALA A 201 6.17 -15.76 10.94
N HIS A 202 6.11 -16.65 9.96
CA HIS A 202 4.87 -17.26 9.51
C HIS A 202 4.21 -18.13 10.61
N GLU A 203 4.99 -18.94 11.29
CA GLU A 203 4.51 -19.82 12.37
C GLU A 203 4.13 -19.03 13.62
N THR A 204 4.88 -17.96 13.94
CA THR A 204 4.54 -17.05 15.05
C THR A 204 3.14 -16.46 14.88
N LEU A 205 2.78 -16.03 13.66
CA LEU A 205 1.45 -15.50 13.37
C LEU A 205 0.36 -16.57 13.56
N ALA A 206 0.61 -17.80 13.11
CA ALA A 206 -0.34 -18.89 13.26
C ALA A 206 -0.56 -19.24 14.74
N ILE A 207 0.51 -19.39 15.51
CA ILE A 207 0.44 -19.64 16.95
C ILE A 207 -0.35 -18.53 17.65
N ALA A 208 0.00 -17.26 17.38
CA ALA A 208 -0.65 -16.12 18.00
C ALA A 208 -2.17 -16.09 17.71
N MET A 209 -2.57 -16.25 16.44
CA MET A 209 -3.98 -16.20 16.08
C MET A 209 -4.77 -17.40 16.62
N ASN A 210 -4.18 -18.59 16.65
CA ASN A 210 -4.81 -19.77 17.23
C ASN A 210 -5.02 -19.62 18.74
N ARG A 211 -4.04 -19.07 19.47
CA ARG A 211 -4.18 -18.75 20.90
C ARG A 211 -5.28 -17.71 21.16
N LEU A 212 -5.42 -16.72 20.28
CA LEU A 212 -6.43 -15.67 20.39
C LEU A 212 -7.83 -16.09 19.90
N GLY A 213 -7.95 -17.26 19.25
CA GLY A 213 -9.20 -17.70 18.61
C GLY A 213 -9.55 -16.93 17.34
N GLY A 214 -8.63 -16.14 16.79
CA GLY A 214 -8.75 -15.51 15.47
C GLY A 214 -8.25 -16.44 14.36
N ARG A 215 -7.89 -15.89 13.19
CA ARG A 215 -7.47 -16.71 12.05
C ARG A 215 -6.17 -16.21 11.42
N SER A 216 -5.26 -17.12 11.12
CA SER A 216 -4.13 -16.85 10.24
C SER A 216 -4.33 -17.49 8.87
N ASN A 217 -3.60 -16.99 7.87
CA ASN A 217 -3.69 -17.44 6.49
C ASN A 217 -2.31 -17.92 6.00
N SER A 218 -2.26 -19.08 5.35
CA SER A 218 -1.02 -19.72 4.86
C SER A 218 -0.33 -18.95 3.73
N GLY A 219 -1.03 -18.04 3.06
CA GLY A 219 -0.55 -17.45 1.81
C GLY A 219 -0.42 -18.48 0.68
N GLU A 220 0.22 -18.05 -0.40
CA GLU A 220 0.30 -18.81 -1.66
C GLU A 220 1.31 -19.97 -1.66
N GLY A 221 2.23 -19.98 -0.69
CA GLY A 221 3.39 -20.86 -0.66
C GLY A 221 3.13 -22.28 -0.16
N GLY A 222 1.89 -22.60 0.21
CA GLY A 222 1.56 -23.85 0.89
C GLY A 222 1.86 -23.83 2.37
N GLU A 223 1.70 -24.99 3.02
CA GLU A 223 1.97 -25.16 4.44
C GLU A 223 2.54 -26.55 4.71
N ASN A 224 3.58 -26.63 5.54
CA ASN A 224 4.19 -27.90 5.91
C ASN A 224 3.21 -28.74 6.77
N VAL A 225 3.02 -30.01 6.40
CA VAL A 225 2.11 -30.95 7.09
C VAL A 225 2.45 -31.15 8.57
N ASN A 226 3.72 -30.99 8.97
CA ASN A 226 4.13 -31.10 10.37
C ASN A 226 3.47 -30.02 11.26
N ARG A 227 2.98 -28.93 10.67
CA ARG A 227 2.27 -27.86 11.40
C ARG A 227 0.84 -28.24 11.75
N PHE A 228 0.31 -29.35 11.22
CA PHE A 228 -1.10 -29.70 11.38
C PHE A 228 -1.39 -30.35 12.72
N GLU A 229 -0.38 -30.90 13.37
CA GLU A 229 -0.45 -31.38 14.75
C GLU A 229 -0.10 -30.26 15.73
N TYR A 230 -0.53 -30.43 16.98
CA TYR A 230 -0.16 -29.53 18.06
C TYR A 230 1.27 -29.80 18.50
N ASP A 231 2.01 -28.74 18.81
CA ASP A 231 3.30 -28.83 19.46
C ASP A 231 3.12 -29.39 20.89
N GLU A 232 4.19 -29.95 21.47
CA GLU A 232 4.18 -30.50 22.83
C GLU A 232 3.76 -29.48 23.90
N ASN A 233 3.98 -28.19 23.66
CA ASN A 233 3.60 -27.09 24.56
C ASN A 233 2.13 -26.63 24.38
N GLY A 234 1.36 -27.28 23.51
CA GLY A 234 -0.03 -26.95 23.20
C GLY A 234 -0.20 -25.87 22.12
N ASP A 235 0.89 -25.36 21.54
CA ASP A 235 0.80 -24.43 20.42
C ASP A 235 0.33 -25.12 19.14
N TRP A 236 -0.32 -24.36 18.27
CA TRP A 236 -0.70 -24.85 16.96
C TRP A 236 -0.16 -23.93 15.89
N ARG A 237 0.73 -24.47 15.05
CA ARG A 237 1.36 -23.73 13.96
C ARG A 237 0.51 -23.73 12.69
N ARG A 238 -0.59 -24.48 12.64
CA ARG A 238 -1.45 -24.56 11.45
C ARG A 238 -2.15 -23.23 11.20
N SER A 239 -2.14 -22.77 9.96
CA SER A 239 -2.99 -21.63 9.58
C SER A 239 -4.45 -22.07 9.43
N ALA A 240 -5.38 -21.33 10.04
CA ALA A 240 -6.81 -21.65 9.95
C ALA A 240 -7.36 -21.50 8.52
N ILE A 241 -6.78 -20.58 7.73
CA ILE A 241 -7.17 -20.30 6.35
C ILE A 241 -6.05 -20.79 5.41
N LYS A 242 -6.44 -21.50 4.36
CA LYS A 242 -5.56 -22.05 3.33
C LYS A 242 -5.85 -21.39 1.99
N GLN A 243 -4.84 -20.78 1.36
CA GLN A 243 -5.03 -20.10 0.09
C GLN A 243 -4.85 -21.05 -1.10
N VAL A 244 -5.66 -20.85 -2.14
CA VAL A 244 -5.52 -21.53 -3.43
C VAL A 244 -5.27 -20.46 -4.50
N ALA A 245 -4.00 -20.18 -4.78
CA ALA A 245 -3.56 -19.16 -5.75
C ALA A 245 -3.17 -19.78 -7.11
N SER A 246 -2.97 -18.96 -8.14
CA SER A 246 -2.77 -19.40 -9.53
C SER A 246 -1.68 -20.47 -9.70
N GLY A 247 -0.56 -20.34 -8.97
CA GLY A 247 0.56 -21.29 -9.02
C GLY A 247 0.32 -22.62 -8.28
N ARG A 248 -0.70 -22.71 -7.42
CA ARG A 248 -1.06 -23.92 -6.65
C ARG A 248 0.12 -24.56 -5.89
N PHE A 249 1.12 -23.78 -5.45
CA PHE A 249 2.44 -24.27 -5.01
C PHE A 249 2.42 -25.33 -3.89
N GLY A 250 1.45 -25.28 -2.97
CA GLY A 250 1.31 -26.30 -1.91
C GLY A 250 -0.10 -26.84 -1.75
N VAL A 251 -0.91 -26.78 -2.81
CA VAL A 251 -2.29 -27.25 -2.80
C VAL A 251 -2.30 -28.77 -2.99
N THR A 252 -2.69 -29.50 -1.95
CA THR A 252 -2.80 -30.96 -1.93
C THR A 252 -4.12 -31.37 -1.31
N SER A 253 -4.55 -32.63 -1.45
CA SER A 253 -5.79 -33.10 -0.83
C SER A 253 -5.79 -33.01 0.71
N HIS A 254 -4.59 -33.03 1.33
CA HIS A 254 -4.42 -32.93 2.78
C HIS A 254 -4.34 -31.48 3.28
N TYR A 255 -3.92 -30.56 2.39
CA TYR A 255 -3.77 -29.12 2.66
C TYR A 255 -5.13 -28.43 2.73
#